data_AF-A0A929DHH9-F1
#
_entry.id   AF-A0A929DHH9-F1
#
_cell.length_a   1.000
_cell.length_b   1.000
_cell.length_c   1.000
_cell.angle_alpha   90.00
_cell.angle_beta   90.00
_cell.angle_gamma   90.00
#
_symmetry.space_group_name_H-M   'P 1'
#
loop_
_entity.id
_entity.type
_entity.pdbx_description
1 polymer ?
#
loop_
_entity_poly.entity_id
_entity_poly.type
_entity_poly.pdbx_seq_one_letter_code
_entity_poly.pdbx_strand_id
1 'polypeptide(L)'
;VPGSAYMGLENYFQVEGLAYRIVPVKVDEIDGFYGRIESEIMYDNLMNKFKWGGVTDPKVYMDENNKRMLSNFRSSFTRLAIKLIKEEKGDSARKVIERSMELFPNERAPFGYFSVQIPEVYYRLGNIEEANKVATEIADMYISELDYYFSLERRFSKTLQREKQLGLQILQELIQITELFKQDELNNQIKEKFNTFYTLYRKGA
;
A
#
# COMPACT_ATOMS: atom_id res chain seq x y z
N VAL A 1 -11.03 -7.36 9.01
CA VAL A 1 -12.28 -8.11 9.30
C VAL A 1 -11.88 -9.31 10.14
N PRO A 2 -12.48 -9.56 11.32
CA PRO A 2 -12.09 -10.68 12.18
C PRO A 2 -12.30 -12.04 11.48
N GLY A 3 -11.44 -13.04 11.74
CA GLY A 3 -11.56 -14.39 11.16
C GLY A 3 -12.90 -15.09 11.45
N SER A 4 -13.57 -14.72 12.55
CA SER A 4 -14.93 -15.19 12.87
C SER A 4 -15.97 -14.83 11.80
N ALA A 5 -15.76 -13.74 11.04
CA ALA A 5 -16.63 -13.38 9.94
C ALA A 5 -16.52 -14.34 8.74
N TYR A 6 -15.44 -15.13 8.68
CA TYR A 6 -15.16 -16.10 7.62
C TYR A 6 -15.40 -17.55 8.05
N MET A 7 -16.05 -17.77 9.20
CA MET A 7 -16.37 -19.10 9.73
C MET A 7 -15.13 -20.00 9.94
N GLY A 8 -13.93 -19.41 10.14
CA GLY A 8 -12.68 -20.15 10.31
C GLY A 8 -12.06 -20.68 9.01
N LEU A 9 -12.57 -20.26 7.85
CA LEU A 9 -12.13 -20.71 6.53
C LEU A 9 -11.02 -19.83 5.93
N GLU A 10 -10.56 -18.80 6.64
CA GLU A 10 -9.57 -17.85 6.15
C GLU A 10 -8.24 -18.51 5.73
N ASN A 11 -7.87 -19.59 6.42
CA ASN A 11 -6.66 -20.37 6.12
C ASN A 11 -6.81 -21.27 4.88
N TYR A 12 -8.02 -21.36 4.32
CA TYR A 12 -8.35 -22.12 3.11
C TYR A 12 -8.61 -21.22 1.90
N PHE A 13 -8.36 -19.92 2.04
CA PHE A 13 -8.54 -18.97 0.96
C PHE A 13 -7.40 -19.07 -0.05
N GLN A 14 -7.76 -18.91 -1.31
CA GLN A 14 -6.85 -18.73 -2.43
C GLN A 14 -7.23 -17.45 -3.17
N VAL A 15 -6.27 -16.52 -3.25
CA VAL A 15 -6.41 -15.26 -3.98
C VAL A 15 -5.95 -15.48 -5.41
N GLU A 16 -6.83 -15.17 -6.35
CA GLU A 16 -6.60 -15.27 -7.79
C GLU A 16 -6.88 -13.94 -8.50
N GLY A 17 -7.05 -12.84 -7.75
CA GLY A 17 -7.43 -11.54 -8.30
C GLY A 17 -8.13 -10.68 -7.25
N LEU A 18 -9.43 -10.46 -7.41
CA LEU A 18 -10.25 -9.61 -6.53
C LEU A 18 -11.19 -10.38 -5.60
N ALA A 19 -11.18 -11.71 -5.68
CA ALA A 19 -12.02 -12.59 -4.86
C ALA A 19 -11.19 -13.70 -4.23
N TYR A 20 -11.66 -14.19 -3.08
CA TYR A 20 -11.15 -15.39 -2.43
C TYR A 20 -11.91 -16.61 -2.93
N ARG A 21 -11.19 -17.65 -3.38
CA ARG A 21 -11.72 -18.98 -3.64
C ARG A 21 -11.37 -19.90 -2.48
N ILE A 22 -12.32 -20.69 -1.99
CA ILE A 22 -12.03 -21.72 -0.99
C ILE A 22 -11.41 -22.93 -1.70
N VAL A 23 -10.27 -23.39 -1.20
CA VAL A 23 -9.59 -24.59 -1.68
C VAL A 23 -9.24 -25.51 -0.50
N PRO A 24 -9.18 -26.84 -0.67
CA PRO A 24 -8.84 -27.77 0.40
C PRO A 24 -7.32 -27.80 0.68
N VAL A 25 -6.68 -26.62 0.70
CA VAL A 25 -5.27 -26.42 1.02
C VAL A 25 -5.19 -25.41 2.14
N LYS A 26 -4.72 -25.85 3.30
CA LYS A 26 -4.55 -25.00 4.47
C LYS A 26 -3.20 -24.28 4.39
N VAL A 27 -3.21 -22.97 4.52
CA VAL A 27 -2.01 -22.13 4.62
C VAL A 27 -2.23 -21.16 5.78
N ASP A 28 -1.25 -21.05 6.66
CA ASP A 28 -1.29 -20.08 7.75
C ASP A 28 -1.23 -18.66 7.19
N GLU A 29 -1.66 -17.68 7.97
CA GLU A 29 -1.61 -16.27 7.57
C GLU A 29 -0.17 -15.84 7.27
N ILE A 30 0.05 -15.29 6.07
CA ILE A 30 1.37 -14.78 5.64
C ILE A 30 1.24 -13.27 5.45
N ASP A 31 2.06 -12.51 6.15
CA ASP A 31 2.20 -11.05 6.02
C ASP A 31 0.88 -10.27 6.15
N GLY A 32 -0.02 -10.70 7.05
CA GLY A 32 -1.31 -10.03 7.28
C GLY A 32 -2.40 -10.36 6.25
N PHE A 33 -2.16 -11.38 5.40
CA PHE A 33 -3.10 -11.80 4.38
C PHE A 33 -3.65 -13.21 4.63
N TYR A 34 -4.98 -13.33 4.50
CA TYR A 34 -5.66 -14.60 4.55
C TYR A 34 -5.35 -15.48 3.35
N GLY A 35 -4.99 -16.73 3.63
CA GLY A 35 -4.81 -17.78 2.65
C GLY A 35 -3.57 -17.61 1.77
N ARG A 36 -3.57 -18.34 0.63
CA ARG A 36 -2.47 -18.33 -0.35
C ARG A 36 -2.77 -17.43 -1.54
N ILE A 37 -1.70 -16.95 -2.19
CA ILE A 37 -1.78 -16.34 -3.53
C ILE A 37 -1.39 -17.40 -4.55
N GLU A 38 -2.27 -17.65 -5.52
CA GLU A 38 -1.94 -18.45 -6.70
C GLU A 38 -1.42 -17.52 -7.78
N SER A 39 -0.09 -17.37 -7.84
CA SER A 39 0.58 -16.29 -8.57
C SER A 39 0.36 -16.39 -10.09
N GLU A 40 0.33 -17.60 -10.65
CA GLU A 40 0.15 -17.79 -12.10
C GLU A 40 -1.25 -17.39 -12.56
N ILE A 41 -2.28 -17.86 -11.85
CA ILE A 41 -3.68 -17.52 -12.16
C ILE A 41 -3.93 -16.03 -11.91
N MET A 42 -3.42 -15.50 -10.79
CA MET A 42 -3.57 -14.09 -10.45
C MET A 42 -2.85 -13.18 -11.46
N TYR A 43 -1.67 -13.58 -11.95
CA TYR A 43 -0.96 -12.86 -13.00
C TYR A 43 -1.79 -12.80 -14.28
N ASP A 44 -2.28 -13.93 -14.77
CA ASP A 44 -3.09 -13.96 -15.99
C ASP A 44 -4.39 -13.13 -15.83
N ASN A 45 -5.02 -13.20 -14.66
CA ASN A 45 -6.22 -12.42 -14.38
C ASN A 45 -5.94 -10.92 -14.39
N LEU A 46 -4.93 -10.45 -13.65
CA LEU A 46 -4.62 -9.01 -13.54
C LEU A 46 -4.02 -8.42 -14.82
N MET A 47 -3.15 -9.17 -15.51
CA MET A 47 -2.38 -8.67 -16.64
C MET A 47 -3.13 -8.82 -17.97
N ASN A 48 -3.91 -9.89 -18.14
CA ASN A 48 -4.46 -10.25 -19.45
C ASN A 48 -6.00 -10.23 -19.52
N LYS A 49 -6.70 -10.59 -18.43
CA LYS A 49 -8.16 -10.77 -18.47
C LYS A 49 -8.96 -9.59 -17.93
N PHE A 50 -8.50 -8.95 -16.86
CA PHE A 50 -9.24 -7.86 -16.23
C PHE A 50 -9.27 -6.62 -17.11
N LYS A 51 -10.42 -5.93 -17.08
CA LYS A 51 -10.66 -4.69 -17.78
C LYS A 51 -10.90 -3.58 -16.77
N TRP A 52 -10.17 -2.49 -16.90
CA TRP A 52 -10.14 -1.43 -15.90
C TRP A 52 -11.01 -0.22 -16.27
N GLY A 53 -12.02 -0.40 -17.12
CA GLY A 53 -13.15 0.54 -17.26
C GLY A 53 -12.80 2.01 -17.53
N GLY A 54 -11.69 2.31 -18.23
CA GLY A 54 -11.28 3.69 -18.53
C GLY A 54 -10.60 4.42 -17.38
N VAL A 55 -10.06 3.71 -16.37
CA VAL A 55 -9.38 4.35 -15.22
C VAL A 55 -8.24 5.28 -15.60
N THR A 56 -7.60 5.04 -16.74
CA THR A 56 -6.52 5.86 -17.28
C THR A 56 -7.00 7.03 -18.15
N ASP A 57 -8.28 7.11 -18.50
CA ASP A 57 -8.81 8.20 -19.33
C ASP A 57 -8.94 9.49 -18.50
N PRO A 58 -8.18 10.56 -18.81
CA PRO A 58 -8.25 11.82 -18.08
C PRO A 58 -9.64 12.48 -18.11
N LYS A 59 -10.48 12.15 -19.11
CA LYS A 59 -11.84 12.69 -19.26
C LYS A 59 -12.84 12.04 -18.30
N VAL A 60 -12.52 10.89 -17.73
CA VAL A 60 -13.37 10.20 -16.76
C VAL A 60 -13.14 10.80 -15.38
N TYR A 61 -14.18 11.40 -14.81
CA TYR A 61 -14.17 11.88 -13.43
C TYR A 61 -14.22 10.70 -12.46
N MET A 62 -13.32 10.70 -11.47
CA MET A 62 -13.29 9.71 -10.39
C MET A 62 -13.77 10.37 -9.10
N ASP A 63 -14.94 9.94 -8.62
CA ASP A 63 -15.41 10.33 -7.29
C ASP A 63 -14.61 9.59 -6.18
N GLU A 64 -14.88 9.94 -4.93
CA GLU A 64 -14.22 9.35 -3.76
C GLU A 64 -14.36 7.82 -3.68
N ASN A 65 -15.53 7.28 -4.02
CA ASN A 65 -15.78 5.84 -3.97
C ASN A 65 -14.96 5.09 -5.01
N ASN A 66 -14.89 5.64 -6.22
CA ASN A 66 -14.04 5.09 -7.28
C ASN A 66 -12.58 5.10 -6.84
N LYS A 67 -12.07 6.24 -6.36
CA LYS A 67 -10.67 6.36 -5.87
C LYS A 67 -10.34 5.35 -4.78
N ARG A 68 -11.25 5.14 -3.82
CA ARG A 68 -11.10 4.14 -2.75
C ARG A 68 -11.12 2.70 -3.29
N MET A 69 -11.87 2.42 -4.34
CA MET A 69 -11.82 1.10 -4.98
C MET A 69 -10.50 0.86 -5.70
N LEU A 70 -9.95 1.88 -6.38
CA LEU A 70 -8.68 1.77 -7.09
C LEU A 70 -7.51 1.43 -6.15
N SER A 71 -7.52 1.92 -4.91
CA SER A 71 -6.49 1.54 -3.93
C SER A 71 -6.50 0.04 -3.60
N ASN A 72 -7.67 -0.61 -3.59
CA ASN A 72 -7.75 -2.06 -3.40
C ASN A 72 -7.16 -2.82 -4.60
N PHE A 73 -7.38 -2.31 -5.82
CA PHE A 73 -6.80 -2.92 -7.02
C PHE A 73 -5.29 -2.82 -7.02
N ARG A 74 -4.74 -1.63 -6.73
CA ARG A 74 -3.29 -1.44 -6.52
C ARG A 74 -2.73 -2.43 -5.50
N SER A 75 -3.41 -2.60 -4.36
CA SER A 75 -3.00 -3.57 -3.34
C SER A 75 -2.88 -5.00 -3.90
N SER A 76 -3.83 -5.45 -4.73
CA SER A 76 -3.73 -6.76 -5.39
C SER A 76 -2.49 -6.89 -6.28
N PHE A 77 -2.16 -5.86 -7.06
CA PHE A 77 -0.94 -5.87 -7.88
C PHE A 77 0.32 -5.90 -7.01
N THR A 78 0.42 -5.07 -5.97
CA THR A 78 1.56 -5.04 -5.05
C THR A 78 1.77 -6.40 -4.38
N ARG A 79 0.68 -7.04 -3.92
CA ARG A 79 0.73 -8.40 -3.33
C ARG A 79 1.24 -9.44 -4.31
N LEU A 80 0.78 -9.40 -5.57
CA LEU A 80 1.28 -10.29 -6.61
C LEU A 80 2.77 -10.04 -6.88
N ALA A 81 3.21 -8.78 -6.96
CA ALA A 81 4.62 -8.45 -7.17
C ALA A 81 5.51 -8.98 -6.04
N ILE A 82 5.12 -8.82 -4.77
CA ILE A 82 5.83 -9.38 -3.61
C ILE A 82 5.92 -10.90 -3.72
N LYS A 83 4.81 -11.57 -4.06
CA LYS A 83 4.76 -13.03 -4.24
C LYS A 83 5.72 -13.49 -5.35
N LEU A 84 5.72 -12.81 -6.48
CA LEU A 84 6.60 -13.12 -7.61
C LEU A 84 8.09 -12.89 -7.27
N ILE A 85 8.42 -11.87 -6.49
CA ILE A 85 9.79 -11.67 -5.98
C ILE A 85 10.22 -12.86 -5.11
N LYS A 86 9.35 -13.32 -4.19
CA LYS A 86 9.61 -14.49 -3.35
C LYS A 86 9.75 -15.80 -4.16
N GLU A 87 9.18 -15.85 -5.36
CA GLU A 87 9.32 -16.95 -6.32
C GLU A 87 10.51 -16.76 -7.29
N GLU A 88 11.38 -15.79 -7.05
CA GLU A 88 12.54 -15.46 -7.91
C GLU A 88 12.14 -15.03 -9.34
N LYS A 89 10.89 -14.62 -9.55
CA LYS A 89 10.33 -14.15 -10.82
C LYS A 89 10.39 -12.62 -10.95
N GLY A 90 11.58 -12.04 -10.77
CA GLY A 90 11.82 -10.59 -10.73
C GLY A 90 11.27 -9.83 -11.96
N ASP A 91 11.48 -10.35 -13.17
CA ASP A 91 10.98 -9.72 -14.40
C ASP A 91 9.45 -9.65 -14.46
N SER A 92 8.77 -10.67 -13.93
CA SER A 92 7.31 -10.69 -13.87
C SER A 92 6.80 -9.71 -12.80
N ALA A 93 7.47 -9.66 -11.64
CA ALA A 93 7.14 -8.72 -10.58
C ALA A 93 7.28 -7.26 -11.03
N ARG A 94 8.34 -6.94 -11.78
CA ARG A 94 8.56 -5.63 -12.41
C ARG A 94 7.40 -5.24 -13.32
N LYS A 95 7.00 -6.12 -14.25
CA LYS A 95 5.85 -5.88 -15.13
C LYS A 95 4.56 -5.64 -14.36
N VAL A 96 4.33 -6.40 -13.29
CA VAL A 96 3.13 -6.27 -12.45
C VAL A 96 3.08 -4.92 -11.75
N ILE A 97 4.17 -4.50 -11.10
CA ILE A 97 4.17 -3.23 -10.37
C ILE A 97 4.12 -2.02 -11.31
N GLU A 98 4.82 -2.07 -12.45
CA GLU A 98 4.75 -1.03 -13.48
C GLU A 98 3.34 -0.90 -14.07
N ARG A 99 2.68 -2.03 -14.36
CA ARG A 99 1.28 -2.03 -14.82
C ARG A 99 0.33 -1.43 -13.79
N SER A 100 0.56 -1.70 -12.51
CA SER A 100 -0.22 -1.09 -11.43
C SER A 100 -0.08 0.44 -11.41
N MET A 101 1.13 0.95 -11.57
CA MET A 101 1.41 2.39 -11.56
C MET A 101 0.86 3.09 -12.82
N GLU A 102 0.90 2.41 -13.97
CA GLU A 102 0.28 2.90 -15.22
C GLU A 102 -1.25 3.01 -15.09
N LEU A 103 -1.90 1.98 -14.54
CA LEU A 103 -3.36 1.93 -14.41
C LEU A 103 -3.89 2.84 -13.30
N PHE A 104 -3.15 2.94 -12.21
CA PHE A 104 -3.52 3.68 -11.01
C PHE A 104 -2.39 4.65 -10.65
N PRO A 105 -2.19 5.73 -11.42
CA PRO A 105 -1.22 6.76 -11.06
C PRO A 105 -1.72 7.55 -9.84
N ASN A 106 -0.79 8.13 -9.08
CA ASN A 106 -1.07 8.81 -7.80
C ASN A 106 -2.09 9.96 -7.98
N GLU A 107 -2.04 10.69 -9.09
CA GLU A 107 -2.94 11.83 -9.38
C GLU A 107 -4.41 11.40 -9.51
N ARG A 108 -4.65 10.16 -9.94
CA ARG A 108 -6.01 9.65 -10.17
C ARG A 108 -6.48 8.76 -9.04
N ALA A 109 -5.57 7.96 -8.49
CA ALA A 109 -5.79 7.14 -7.33
C ALA A 109 -4.70 7.51 -6.31
N PRO A 110 -4.96 8.46 -5.39
CA PRO A 110 -3.96 8.86 -4.41
C PRO A 110 -3.33 7.66 -3.71
N PHE A 111 -2.05 7.75 -3.43
CA PHE A 111 -1.43 6.82 -2.50
C PHE A 111 -2.12 6.88 -1.14
N GLY A 112 -1.96 5.81 -0.38
CA GLY A 112 -2.56 5.67 0.92
C GLY A 112 -2.01 4.45 1.61
N TYR A 113 -2.70 3.97 2.63
CA TYR A 113 -2.25 2.85 3.47
C TYR A 113 -1.75 1.65 2.66
N PHE A 114 -2.48 1.24 1.61
CA PHE A 114 -2.11 0.09 0.79
C PHE A 114 -0.94 0.32 -0.18
N SER A 115 -0.42 1.54 -0.29
CA SER A 115 0.68 1.89 -1.20
C SER A 115 2.05 1.85 -0.51
N VAL A 116 2.09 1.75 0.82
CA VAL A 116 3.33 1.83 1.63
C VAL A 116 4.35 0.72 1.31
N GLN A 117 3.90 -0.43 0.81
CA GLN A 117 4.77 -1.54 0.43
C GLN A 117 5.35 -1.41 -0.99
N ILE A 118 4.89 -0.44 -1.80
CA ILE A 118 5.36 -0.26 -3.18
C ILE A 118 6.85 0.13 -3.25
N PRO A 119 7.36 1.06 -2.43
CA PRO A 119 8.78 1.35 -2.38
C PRO A 119 9.63 0.10 -2.13
N GLU A 120 9.24 -0.76 -1.18
CA GLU A 120 9.94 -2.01 -0.91
C GLU A 120 9.99 -2.93 -2.12
N VAL A 121 8.88 -3.06 -2.88
CA VAL A 121 8.87 -3.83 -4.14
C VAL A 121 9.91 -3.29 -5.12
N TYR A 122 9.96 -1.98 -5.34
CA TYR A 122 10.94 -1.38 -6.23
C TYR A 122 12.38 -1.55 -5.74
N TYR A 123 12.66 -1.37 -4.45
CA TYR A 123 13.99 -1.61 -3.90
C TYR A 123 14.45 -3.06 -4.09
N ARG A 124 13.57 -4.04 -3.84
CA ARG A 124 13.86 -5.47 -4.04
C ARG A 124 14.14 -5.82 -5.51
N LEU A 125 13.59 -5.05 -6.45
CA LEU A 125 13.84 -5.18 -7.88
C LEU A 125 15.05 -4.37 -8.37
N GLY A 126 15.74 -3.65 -7.48
CA GLY A 126 16.91 -2.82 -7.80
C GLY A 126 16.57 -1.43 -8.36
N ASN A 127 15.31 -1.01 -8.34
CA ASN A 127 14.84 0.29 -8.85
C ASN A 127 14.89 1.37 -7.77
N ILE A 128 16.09 1.75 -7.36
CA ILE A 128 16.30 2.64 -6.22
C ILE A 128 15.68 4.03 -6.43
N GLU A 129 15.84 4.63 -7.62
CA GLU A 129 15.31 5.96 -7.92
C GLU A 129 13.78 6.00 -7.84
N GLU A 130 13.11 5.05 -8.49
CA GLU A 130 11.64 4.97 -8.46
C GLU A 130 11.12 4.64 -7.06
N ALA A 131 11.82 3.77 -6.31
CA ALA A 131 11.48 3.47 -4.92
C ALA A 131 11.55 4.72 -4.03
N ASN A 132 12.65 5.49 -4.13
CA ASN A 132 12.82 6.74 -3.39
C ASN A 132 11.75 7.77 -3.75
N LYS A 133 11.44 7.90 -5.04
CA LYS A 133 10.38 8.79 -5.52
C LYS A 133 9.03 8.43 -4.92
N VAL A 134 8.61 7.16 -5.03
CA VAL A 134 7.32 6.71 -4.47
C VAL A 134 7.29 6.84 -2.94
N ALA A 135 8.38 6.50 -2.25
CA ALA A 135 8.47 6.67 -0.80
C ALA A 135 8.32 8.14 -0.38
N THR A 136 8.95 9.06 -1.13
CA THR A 136 8.86 10.51 -0.90
C THR A 136 7.43 11.01 -1.12
N GLU A 137 6.78 10.62 -2.23
CA GLU A 137 5.39 11.00 -2.51
C GLU A 137 4.41 10.52 -1.41
N ILE A 138 4.60 9.32 -0.88
CA ILE A 138 3.81 8.81 0.24
C ILE A 138 4.11 9.59 1.52
N ALA A 139 5.39 9.83 1.83
CA ALA A 139 5.79 10.56 3.02
C ALA A 139 5.23 11.99 3.01
N ASP A 140 5.40 12.73 1.92
CA ASP A 140 4.94 14.12 1.79
C ASP A 140 3.43 14.24 1.96
N MET A 141 2.66 13.29 1.42
CA MET A 141 1.21 13.24 1.59
C MET A 141 0.82 13.13 3.07
N TYR A 142 1.38 12.15 3.79
CA TYR A 142 1.05 11.96 5.21
C TYR A 142 1.65 13.04 6.11
N ILE A 143 2.81 13.61 5.76
CA ILE A 143 3.37 14.77 6.46
C ILE A 143 2.41 15.95 6.34
N SER A 144 1.92 16.25 5.12
CA SER A 144 0.98 17.34 4.87
C SER A 144 -0.35 17.13 5.62
N GLU A 145 -0.87 15.90 5.64
CA GLU A 145 -2.06 15.56 6.43
C GLU A 145 -1.84 15.75 7.93
N LEU A 146 -0.73 15.26 8.48
CA LEU A 146 -0.40 15.41 9.90
C LEU A 146 -0.20 16.89 10.27
N ASP A 147 0.50 17.66 9.45
CA ASP A 147 0.64 19.11 9.62
C ASP A 147 -0.74 19.78 9.71
N TYR A 148 -1.65 19.43 8.80
CA TYR A 148 -3.02 19.92 8.86
C TYR A 148 -3.74 19.48 10.14
N TYR A 149 -3.73 18.19 10.48
CA TYR A 149 -4.44 17.66 11.65
C TYR A 149 -3.95 18.26 12.97
N PHE A 150 -2.65 18.54 13.10
CA PHE A 150 -2.07 19.18 14.29
C PHE A 150 -2.20 20.71 14.29
N SER A 151 -2.46 21.34 13.14
CA SER A 151 -2.74 22.78 13.05
C SER A 151 -4.14 23.17 13.52
N LEU A 152 -5.08 22.21 13.52
CA LEU A 152 -6.48 22.45 13.87
C LEU A 152 -6.65 22.82 15.34
N GLU A 153 -7.71 23.58 15.64
CA GLU A 153 -8.10 23.81 17.03
C GLU A 153 -8.28 22.49 17.78
N ARG A 154 -7.90 22.48 19.06
CA ARG A 154 -7.89 21.27 19.92
C ARG A 154 -9.19 20.45 19.85
N ARG A 155 -10.35 21.10 19.71
CA ARG A 155 -11.65 20.41 19.62
C ARG A 155 -11.80 19.56 18.37
N PHE A 156 -11.27 19.99 17.22
CA PHE A 156 -11.30 19.26 15.95
C PHE A 156 -10.11 18.30 15.84
N SER A 157 -8.94 18.76 16.25
CA SER A 157 -7.71 17.96 16.33
C SER A 157 -7.90 16.65 17.14
N LYS A 158 -8.74 16.69 18.19
CA LYS A 158 -9.10 15.52 19.01
C LYS A 158 -10.03 14.51 18.32
N THR A 159 -10.78 14.89 17.29
CA THR A 159 -11.64 13.93 16.57
C THR A 159 -10.88 13.12 15.55
N LEU A 160 -9.66 13.54 15.19
CA LEU A 160 -8.81 12.96 14.15
C LEU A 160 -7.69 12.06 14.71
N GLN A 161 -7.88 11.47 15.90
CA GLN A 161 -6.84 10.67 16.55
C GLN A 161 -6.51 9.42 15.73
N ARG A 162 -7.49 8.81 15.06
CA ARG A 162 -7.28 7.64 14.23
C ARG A 162 -6.44 7.98 13.00
N GLU A 163 -6.73 9.10 12.36
CA GLU A 163 -6.03 9.61 11.18
C GLU A 163 -4.60 10.00 11.53
N LYS A 164 -4.38 10.64 12.68
CA LYS A 164 -3.04 10.91 13.21
C LYS A 164 -2.24 9.64 13.48
N GLN A 165 -2.86 8.66 14.13
CA GLN A 165 -2.21 7.38 14.42
C GLN A 165 -1.83 6.66 13.12
N LEU A 166 -2.72 6.66 12.13
CA LEU A 166 -2.46 6.09 10.80
C LEU A 166 -1.27 6.78 10.11
N GLY A 167 -1.27 8.12 10.07
CA GLY A 167 -0.17 8.87 9.45
C GLY A 167 1.18 8.58 10.13
N LEU A 168 1.21 8.54 11.46
CA LEU A 168 2.41 8.16 12.21
C LEU A 168 2.86 6.72 11.90
N GLN A 169 1.91 5.79 11.81
CA GLN A 169 2.22 4.40 11.47
C GLN A 169 2.84 4.28 10.07
N ILE A 170 2.31 5.01 9.09
CA ILE A 170 2.86 5.00 7.72
C ILE A 170 4.27 5.59 7.67
N LEU A 171 4.51 6.72 8.33
CA LEU A 171 5.85 7.29 8.39
C LEU A 171 6.83 6.32 9.09
N GLN A 172 6.40 5.64 10.15
CA GLN A 172 7.20 4.62 10.84
C GLN A 172 7.54 3.42 9.93
N GLU A 173 6.61 2.99 9.09
CA GLU A 173 6.83 1.90 8.13
C GLU A 173 7.80 2.33 7.01
N LEU A 174 7.64 3.54 6.47
CA LEU A 174 8.59 4.10 5.49
C LEU A 174 10.00 4.24 6.07
N ILE A 175 10.12 4.61 7.36
CA ILE A 175 11.40 4.62 8.08
C ILE A 175 12.03 3.22 8.10
N GLN A 176 11.25 2.18 8.42
CA GLN A 176 11.77 0.81 8.45
C GLN A 176 12.21 0.34 7.06
N ILE A 177 11.42 0.62 6.02
CA ILE A 177 11.74 0.27 4.64
C ILE A 177 13.01 0.99 4.19
N THR A 178 13.08 2.31 4.33
CA THR A 178 14.24 3.09 3.87
C THR A 178 15.51 2.74 4.65
N GLU A 179 15.41 2.37 5.93
CA GLU A 179 16.54 1.85 6.73
C GLU A 179 17.02 0.49 6.24
N LEU A 180 16.09 -0.44 5.97
CA LEU A 180 16.41 -1.78 5.44
C LEU A 180 17.19 -1.71 4.13
N PHE A 181 16.85 -0.75 3.26
CA PHE A 181 17.50 -0.53 1.96
C PHE A 181 18.58 0.56 1.97
N LYS A 182 19.01 1.02 3.15
CA LYS A 182 20.13 1.98 3.32
C LYS A 182 19.95 3.31 2.57
N GLN A 183 18.72 3.83 2.55
CA GLN A 183 18.40 5.13 1.95
C GLN A 183 18.51 6.23 3.01
N ASP A 184 19.73 6.46 3.50
CA ASP A 184 19.99 7.24 4.72
C ASP A 184 19.46 8.69 4.65
N GLU A 185 19.61 9.36 3.51
CA GLU A 185 19.14 10.73 3.34
C GLU A 185 17.62 10.83 3.48
N LEU A 186 16.88 10.04 2.70
CA LEU A 186 15.42 9.99 2.76
C LEU A 186 14.93 9.51 4.13
N ASN A 187 15.58 8.48 4.69
CA ASN A 187 15.25 7.95 6.01
C ASN A 187 15.34 9.03 7.09
N ASN A 188 16.40 9.84 7.08
CA ASN A 188 16.60 10.91 8.05
C ASN A 188 15.55 12.02 7.91
N GLN A 189 15.20 12.41 6.68
CA GLN A 189 14.14 13.39 6.42
C GLN A 189 12.79 12.94 6.99
N ILE A 190 12.41 11.67 6.78
CA ILE A 190 11.17 11.10 7.31
C ILE A 190 11.23 10.98 8.83
N LYS A 191 12.36 10.53 9.41
CA LYS A 191 12.57 10.42 10.87
C LYS A 191 12.41 11.78 11.57
N GLU A 192 12.94 12.86 11.01
CA GLU A 192 12.83 14.20 11.60
C GLU A 192 11.37 14.65 11.72
N LYS A 193 10.60 14.51 10.63
CA LYS A 193 9.18 14.84 10.60
C LYS A 193 8.36 13.95 11.53
N PHE A 194 8.60 12.64 11.51
CA PHE A 194 7.97 11.68 12.41
C PHE A 194 8.17 12.06 13.87
N ASN A 195 9.41 12.37 14.30
CA ASN A 195 9.72 12.73 15.68
C ASN A 195 8.99 14.01 16.13
N THR A 196 8.84 14.97 15.22
CA THR A 196 8.08 16.21 15.45
C THR A 196 6.61 15.88 15.75
N PHE A 197 5.96 15.13 14.85
CA PHE A 197 4.55 14.74 15.02
C PHE A 197 4.33 13.82 16.21
N TYR A 198 5.22 12.87 16.46
CA TYR A 198 5.13 11.95 17.59
C TYR A 198 5.20 12.70 18.92
N THR A 199 6.05 13.73 19.01
CA THR A 199 6.11 14.60 20.19
C THR A 199 4.81 15.37 20.40
N LEU A 200 4.20 15.90 19.33
CA LEU A 200 2.90 16.58 19.40
C LEU A 200 1.79 15.62 19.84
N TYR A 201 1.76 14.42 19.26
CA TYR A 201 0.80 13.36 19.58
C TYR A 201 0.85 12.98 21.07
N ARG A 202 2.05 12.76 21.62
CA ARG A 202 2.23 12.42 23.05
C ARG A 202 1.79 13.52 24.01
N LYS A 203 1.83 14.79 23.58
CA LYS A 203 1.35 15.94 24.37
C LYS A 203 -0.17 16.11 24.32
N GLY A 204 -0.89 15.28 23.54
CA GLY A 204 -2.33 15.38 23.37
C GLY A 204 -2.78 16.62 22.60
N ALA A 205 -1.92 17.09 21.69
CA ALA A 205 -2.19 18.19 20.76
C ALA A 205 -3.11 17.74 19.61
#